data_AF-A0A537LP11-F1
#
_entry.id   AF-A0A537LP11-F1
#
_cell.length_a   1.000
_cell.length_b   1.000
_cell.length_c   1.000
_cell.angle_alpha   90.00
_cell.angle_beta   90.00
_cell.angle_gamma   90.00
#
_symmetry.space_group_name_H-M   'P 1'
#
loop_
_entity.id
_entity.type
_entity.pdbx_description
1 polymer ?
#
loop_
_entity_poly.entity_id
_entity_poly.type
_entity_poly.pdbx_seq_one_letter_code
_entity_poly.pdbx_strand_id
1 'polypeptide(L)'
;MCAALVLLLLWPASPAPGSGSTSLRVGVLREVERVSIVFDHPVALTAGPLVSLRLEPGAYEFVPRAAGIEVAGAGTRFENTIRLSPTEGGRLSIGIRPYRGLLELRRTPSGRLTVVNEVDLEEYLYGVLKMEVDPE
;
A
#
# COMPACT_ATOMS: atom_id res chain seq x y z
N MET A 1 -21.44 54.45 32.54
CA MET A 1 -19.99 54.33 32.28
C MET A 1 -19.53 53.04 32.97
N CYS A 2 -19.01 51.99 32.36
CA CYS A 2 -18.48 51.76 31.02
C CYS A 2 -18.79 50.31 30.62
N ALA A 3 -19.35 50.08 29.43
CA ALA A 3 -19.43 48.76 28.84
C ALA A 3 -18.11 48.50 28.10
N ALA A 4 -17.27 47.59 28.61
CA ALA A 4 -16.02 47.20 27.97
C ALA A 4 -16.33 46.28 26.78
N LEU A 5 -16.06 46.79 25.59
CA LEU A 5 -16.21 46.16 24.29
C LEU A 5 -15.22 44.99 24.17
N VAL A 6 -15.71 43.75 24.18
CA VAL A 6 -14.92 42.56 23.83
C VAL A 6 -14.95 42.41 22.32
N LEU A 7 -13.87 42.81 21.65
CA LEU A 7 -13.64 42.50 20.24
C LEU A 7 -12.45 41.53 20.15
N LEU A 8 -12.72 40.26 20.45
CA LEU A 8 -11.74 39.19 20.23
C LEU A 8 -11.78 38.76 18.77
N LEU A 9 -10.77 39.24 18.05
CA LEU A 9 -10.29 38.86 16.73
C LEU A 9 -10.69 37.44 16.27
N LEU A 10 -11.63 37.36 15.34
CA LEU A 10 -11.89 36.18 14.51
C LEU A 10 -10.76 36.04 13.49
N TRP A 11 -9.68 35.37 13.90
CA TRP A 11 -8.63 34.96 12.97
C TRP A 11 -9.16 33.80 12.12
N PRO A 12 -9.17 33.89 10.77
CA PRO A 12 -9.46 32.72 9.96
C PRO A 12 -8.33 31.70 10.16
N ALA A 13 -8.69 30.53 10.69
CA ALA A 13 -7.79 29.38 10.73
C ALA A 13 -7.39 29.06 9.28
N SER A 14 -6.11 29.22 8.94
CA SER A 14 -5.61 28.73 7.66
C SER A 14 -5.74 27.21 7.66
N PRO A 15 -6.27 26.58 6.59
CA PRO A 15 -6.22 25.14 6.49
C PRO A 15 -4.74 24.72 6.51
N ALA A 16 -4.36 23.89 7.47
CA ALA A 16 -3.02 23.33 7.50
C ALA A 16 -2.79 22.62 6.15
N PRO A 17 -1.60 22.76 5.52
CA PRO A 17 -1.27 21.93 4.37
C PRO A 17 -1.44 20.47 4.82
N GLY A 18 -2.31 19.74 4.13
CA GLY A 18 -2.42 18.31 4.37
C GLY A 18 -1.08 17.68 4.05
N SER A 19 -0.39 17.13 5.05
CA SER A 19 0.78 16.27 4.87
C SER A 19 0.35 14.94 4.24
N GLY A 20 -0.28 15.00 3.07
CA GLY A 20 -0.54 13.84 2.26
C GLY A 20 0.76 13.46 1.57
N SER A 21 1.36 12.34 1.97
CA SER A 21 2.36 11.68 1.15
C SER A 21 1.76 11.44 -0.23
N THR A 22 2.37 12.02 -1.26
CA THR A 22 1.96 11.72 -2.64
C THR A 22 2.45 10.31 -2.94
N SER A 23 1.56 9.38 -3.29
CA SER A 23 1.95 8.01 -3.62
C SER A 23 1.89 7.75 -5.13
N LEU A 24 2.89 7.01 -5.63
CA LEU A 24 2.97 6.54 -7.00
C LEU A 24 2.41 5.11 -7.07
N ARG A 25 1.50 4.86 -8.02
CA ARG A 25 0.83 3.56 -8.20
C ARG A 25 1.18 2.95 -9.55
N VAL A 26 1.84 1.80 -9.54
CA VAL A 26 2.32 1.11 -10.75
C VAL A 26 1.70 -0.26 -10.84
N GLY A 27 1.03 -0.55 -11.96
CA GLY A 27 0.54 -1.90 -12.25
C GLY A 27 1.72 -2.82 -12.60
N VAL A 28 2.07 -3.75 -11.70
CA VAL A 28 3.22 -4.65 -11.87
C VAL A 28 2.84 -5.96 -12.56
N LEU A 29 1.62 -6.45 -12.31
CA LEU A 29 1.03 -7.60 -13.00
C LEU A 29 -0.43 -7.27 -13.33
N ARG A 30 -0.93 -7.73 -14.49
CA ARG A 30 -2.30 -7.46 -14.96
C ARG A 30 -2.93 -8.73 -15.47
N GLU A 31 -4.22 -8.93 -15.14
CA GLU A 31 -5.03 -10.03 -15.66
C GLU A 31 -4.39 -11.41 -15.44
N VAL A 32 -3.83 -11.65 -14.25
CA VAL A 32 -3.19 -12.93 -13.89
C VAL A 32 -4.13 -13.85 -13.11
N GLU A 33 -3.97 -15.16 -13.29
CA GLU A 33 -4.80 -16.17 -12.61
C GLU A 33 -4.39 -16.42 -11.15
N ARG A 34 -3.17 -16.05 -10.78
CA ARG A 34 -2.60 -16.19 -9.44
C ARG A 34 -1.33 -15.34 -9.32
N VAL A 35 -0.91 -15.04 -8.10
CA VAL A 35 0.40 -14.45 -7.83
C VAL A 35 1.00 -15.08 -6.57
N SER A 36 2.28 -15.42 -6.63
CA SER A 36 3.06 -15.80 -5.45
C SER A 36 3.86 -14.59 -4.98
N ILE A 37 3.75 -14.28 -3.69
CA ILE A 37 4.48 -13.17 -3.08
C ILE A 37 5.25 -13.71 -1.88
N VAL A 38 6.53 -13.37 -1.83
CA VAL A 38 7.45 -13.77 -0.77
C VAL A 38 7.76 -12.56 0.10
N PHE A 39 7.75 -12.76 1.41
CA PHE A 39 8.06 -11.74 2.41
C PHE A 39 9.20 -12.23 3.31
N ASP A 40 10.18 -11.37 3.55
CA ASP A 40 11.32 -11.63 4.43
C ASP A 40 11.08 -11.21 5.89
N HIS A 41 10.07 -10.36 6.11
CA HIS A 41 9.61 -9.90 7.42
C HIS A 41 8.10 -10.07 7.51
N PRO A 42 7.52 -9.99 8.73
CA PRO A 42 6.09 -10.00 8.91
C PRO A 42 5.40 -8.89 8.10
N VAL A 43 4.21 -9.17 7.61
CA VAL A 43 3.43 -8.28 6.73
C VAL A 43 2.06 -8.04 7.32
N ALA A 44 1.61 -6.79 7.30
CA ALA A 44 0.22 -6.45 7.59
C ALA A 44 -0.61 -6.63 6.31
N LEU A 45 -1.54 -7.59 6.34
CA LEU A 45 -2.56 -7.78 5.33
C LEU A 45 -3.82 -7.04 5.77
N THR A 46 -4.30 -6.13 4.94
CA THR A 46 -5.58 -5.44 5.16
C THR A 46 -6.55 -5.72 4.02
N ALA A 47 -7.82 -5.93 4.36
CA ALA A 47 -8.91 -6.11 3.40
C ALA A 47 -10.12 -5.30 3.85
N GLY A 48 -10.39 -4.19 3.17
CA GLY A 48 -11.36 -3.21 3.65
C GLY A 48 -10.94 -2.58 5.00
N PRO A 49 -11.87 -1.87 5.66
CA PRO A 49 -11.56 -1.11 6.87
C PRO A 49 -11.52 -1.94 8.17
N LEU A 50 -12.10 -3.15 8.16
CA LEU A 50 -12.30 -3.95 9.38
C LEU A 50 -11.37 -5.15 9.49
N VAL A 51 -10.78 -5.61 8.38
CA VAL A 51 -9.94 -6.80 8.37
C VAL A 51 -8.47 -6.40 8.33
N SER A 52 -7.75 -6.77 9.38
CA SER A 52 -6.30 -6.66 9.47
C SER A 52 -5.74 -7.96 10.04
N LEU A 53 -4.77 -8.55 9.36
CA LEU A 53 -4.10 -9.78 9.75
C LEU A 53 -2.59 -9.59 9.64
N ARG A 54 -1.86 -10.09 10.63
CA ARG A 54 -0.41 -10.23 10.54
C ARG A 54 -0.08 -11.57 9.89
N LEU A 55 0.67 -11.53 8.79
CA LEU A 55 1.26 -12.70 8.15
C LEU A 55 2.73 -12.79 8.56
N GLU A 56 3.18 -13.99 8.86
CA GLU A 56 4.58 -14.27 9.18
C GLU A 56 5.42 -14.40 7.88
N PRO A 57 6.76 -14.29 7.95
CA PRO A 57 7.62 -14.41 6.78
C PRO A 57 7.42 -15.73 6.05
N GLY A 58 7.45 -15.70 4.73
CA GLY A 58 7.22 -16.88 3.91
C GLY A 58 6.70 -16.57 2.51
N ALA A 59 6.33 -17.64 1.80
CA ALA A 59 5.74 -17.57 0.48
C ALA A 59 4.22 -17.81 0.57
N TYR A 60 3.44 -16.86 0.06
CA TYR A 60 1.99 -16.94 0.03
C TYR A 60 1.48 -16.88 -1.40
N GLU A 61 0.47 -17.69 -1.72
CA GLU A 61 -0.17 -17.69 -3.03
C GLU A 61 -1.54 -17.02 -2.93
N PHE A 62 -1.77 -16.03 -3.78
CA PHE A 62 -3.02 -15.27 -3.86
C PHE A 62 -3.75 -15.66 -5.13
N VAL A 63 -4.98 -16.16 -4.97
CA VAL A 63 -5.77 -16.70 -6.08
C VAL A 63 -7.15 -16.04 -6.10
N PRO A 64 -7.58 -15.43 -7.22
CA PRO A 64 -8.91 -14.89 -7.32
C PRO A 64 -9.93 -16.03 -7.39
N ARG A 65 -10.99 -15.93 -6.58
CA ARG A 65 -12.14 -16.83 -6.56
C ARG A 65 -13.42 -16.02 -6.72
N ALA A 66 -14.53 -16.67 -7.05
CA ALA A 66 -15.81 -15.99 -7.29
C ALA A 66 -16.18 -14.97 -6.20
N ALA A 67 -15.90 -15.30 -4.93
CA ALA A 67 -16.21 -14.49 -3.75
C ALA A 67 -14.99 -13.77 -3.11
N GLY A 68 -14.00 -13.37 -3.90
CA GLY A 68 -12.86 -12.59 -3.41
C GLY A 68 -11.51 -13.27 -3.59
N ILE A 69 -10.51 -12.90 -2.80
CA ILE A 69 -9.13 -13.38 -2.97
C ILE A 69 -8.82 -14.40 -1.88
N GLU A 70 -8.48 -15.62 -2.30
CA GLU A 70 -8.02 -16.68 -1.43
C GLU A 70 -6.51 -16.56 -1.22
N VAL A 71 -6.06 -16.74 0.02
CA VAL A 71 -4.65 -16.70 0.39
C VAL A 71 -4.23 -18.09 0.88
N ALA A 72 -3.61 -18.86 -0.01
CA ALA A 72 -3.05 -20.16 0.34
C ALA A 72 -1.87 -19.93 1.31
N GLY A 73 -1.85 -20.69 2.42
CA GLY A 73 -0.94 -20.49 3.55
C GLY A 73 -1.57 -19.76 4.74
N ALA A 74 -2.55 -18.87 4.51
CA ALA A 74 -3.34 -18.26 5.59
C ALA A 74 -4.69 -18.96 5.81
N GLY A 75 -5.11 -19.81 4.87
CA GLY A 75 -6.34 -20.62 4.98
C GLY A 75 -7.63 -19.80 4.95
N THR A 76 -7.59 -18.56 4.48
CA THR A 76 -8.72 -17.64 4.53
C THR A 76 -8.96 -16.93 3.20
N ARG A 77 -10.17 -16.42 3.02
CA ARG A 77 -10.61 -15.66 1.84
C ARG A 77 -11.00 -14.25 2.27
N PHE A 78 -10.51 -13.26 1.52
CA PHE A 78 -10.80 -11.85 1.75
C PHE A 78 -11.64 -11.28 0.61
N GLU A 79 -12.04 -10.02 0.75
CA GLU A 79 -12.76 -9.25 -0.26
C GLU A 79 -11.99 -9.11 -1.59
N ASN A 80 -12.52 -8.28 -2.50
CA ASN A 80 -11.96 -8.11 -3.85
C ASN A 80 -10.64 -7.32 -3.89
N THR A 81 -10.24 -6.69 -2.79
CA THR A 81 -9.00 -5.93 -2.67
C THR A 81 -8.28 -6.29 -1.38
N ILE A 82 -7.01 -6.63 -1.50
CA ILE A 82 -6.09 -6.86 -0.38
C ILE A 82 -4.92 -5.88 -0.51
N ARG A 83 -4.46 -5.31 0.60
CA ARG A 83 -3.21 -4.55 0.66
C ARG A 83 -2.23 -5.23 1.60
N LEU A 84 -1.02 -5.42 1.13
CA LEU A 84 0.10 -6.01 1.87
C LEU A 84 1.10 -4.91 2.17
N SER A 85 1.28 -4.57 3.44
CA SER A 85 2.24 -3.56 3.89
C SER A 85 3.35 -4.24 4.69
N PRO A 86 4.61 -4.18 4.23
CA PRO A 86 5.72 -4.76 4.99
C PRO A 86 5.90 -4.03 6.31
N THR A 87 6.25 -4.77 7.36
CA THR A 87 6.64 -4.18 8.64
C THR A 87 8.16 -4.02 8.69
N GLU A 88 8.64 -3.03 9.47
CA GLU A 88 10.05 -2.91 9.88
C GLU A 88 11.09 -2.90 8.74
N GLY A 89 10.77 -2.27 7.60
CA GLY A 89 11.71 -2.17 6.47
C GLY A 89 11.84 -3.44 5.62
N GLY A 90 10.96 -4.43 5.86
CA GLY A 90 10.85 -5.63 5.06
C GLY A 90 10.45 -5.37 3.61
N ARG A 91 10.59 -6.40 2.77
CA ARG A 91 10.32 -6.31 1.33
C ARG A 91 9.30 -7.35 0.90
N LEU A 92 8.47 -6.94 -0.05
CA LEU A 92 7.55 -7.84 -0.75
C LEU A 92 8.15 -8.20 -2.10
N SER A 93 8.30 -9.48 -2.39
CA SER A 93 8.95 -9.93 -3.63
C SER A 93 8.00 -10.73 -4.51
N ILE A 94 7.97 -10.40 -5.80
CA ILE A 94 7.27 -11.18 -6.82
C ILE A 94 8.33 -11.81 -7.72
N GLY A 95 8.45 -13.14 -7.67
CA GLY A 95 9.58 -13.84 -8.27
C GLY A 95 10.90 -13.36 -7.64
N ILE A 96 11.86 -12.94 -8.47
CA ILE A 96 13.17 -12.44 -8.02
C ILE A 96 13.17 -10.93 -7.72
N ARG A 97 12.06 -10.23 -7.94
CA ARG A 97 12.02 -8.76 -7.88
C ARG A 97 11.44 -8.30 -6.54
N PRO A 98 12.24 -7.61 -5.69
CA PRO A 98 11.73 -6.96 -4.51
C PRO A 98 11.05 -5.64 -4.87
N TYR A 99 9.99 -5.29 -4.14
CA TYR A 99 9.26 -4.05 -4.24
C TYR A 99 9.32 -3.27 -2.92
N ARG A 100 9.37 -1.94 -3.04
CA ARG A 100 9.25 -0.98 -1.92
C ARG A 100 7.79 -0.63 -1.69
N GLY A 101 7.47 -0.02 -0.55
CA GLY A 101 6.11 0.34 -0.21
C GLY A 101 5.21 -0.89 -0.08
N LEU A 102 3.93 -0.75 -0.46
CA LEU A 102 2.92 -1.81 -0.33
C LEU A 102 2.56 -2.42 -1.69
N LEU A 103 2.01 -3.63 -1.65
CA LEU A 103 1.37 -4.26 -2.81
C LEU A 103 -0.15 -4.32 -2.59
N GLU A 104 -0.90 -3.75 -3.52
CA GLU A 104 -2.35 -3.91 -3.61
C GLU A 104 -2.67 -5.01 -4.64
N LEU A 105 -3.44 -5.99 -4.22
CA LEU A 105 -3.98 -7.04 -5.08
C LEU A 105 -5.46 -6.77 -5.25
N ARG A 106 -5.91 -6.65 -6.49
CA ARG A 106 -7.30 -6.34 -6.82
C ARG A 106 -7.86 -7.33 -7.83
N ARG A 107 -9.04 -7.86 -7.55
CA ARG A 107 -9.79 -8.65 -8.54
C ARG A 107 -10.30 -7.76 -9.65
N THR A 108 -10.20 -8.25 -10.87
CA THR A 108 -10.72 -7.60 -12.07
C THR A 108 -12.12 -8.13 -12.41
N PRO A 109 -12.92 -7.40 -13.20
CA PRO A 109 -14.24 -7.87 -13.64
C PRO A 109 -14.21 -9.19 -14.42
N SER A 110 -13.08 -9.51 -15.07
CA SER A 110 -12.85 -10.79 -15.76
C SER A 110 -12.59 -11.97 -14.81
N GLY A 111 -12.56 -11.72 -13.49
CA GLY A 111 -12.29 -12.73 -12.48
C GLY A 111 -10.81 -13.02 -12.24
N ARG A 112 -9.91 -12.19 -12.75
CA ARG A 112 -8.45 -12.31 -12.59
C ARG A 112 -7.90 -11.33 -11.55
N LEU A 113 -6.58 -11.31 -11.33
CA LEU A 113 -5.89 -10.36 -10.45
C LEU A 113 -5.11 -9.31 -11.23
N THR A 114 -5.11 -8.10 -10.70
CA THR A 114 -4.11 -7.07 -10.98
C THR A 114 -3.34 -6.81 -9.69
N VAL A 115 -2.02 -6.71 -9.81
CA VAL A 115 -1.13 -6.35 -8.70
C VAL A 115 -0.59 -4.95 -8.96
N VAL A 116 -0.75 -4.07 -7.99
CA VAL A 116 -0.31 -2.68 -8.03
C VAL A 116 0.71 -2.47 -6.92
N ASN A 117 1.88 -1.97 -7.26
CA ASN A 117 2.81 -1.46 -6.28
C ASN A 117 2.49 0.01 -5.98
N GLU A 118 2.29 0.33 -4.71
CA GLU A 118 2.12 1.70 -4.24
C GLU A 118 3.32 2.06 -3.38
N VAL A 119 4.04 3.10 -3.80
CA VAL A 119 5.26 3.59 -3.16
C VAL A 119 5.10 5.08 -2.89
N ASP A 120 5.69 5.54 -1.79
CA ASP A 120 5.78 6.96 -1.51
C ASP A 120 6.64 7.65 -2.58
N LEU A 121 6.18 8.81 -3.08
CA LEU A 121 6.85 9.52 -4.16
C LEU A 121 8.23 10.00 -3.75
N GLU A 122 8.42 10.48 -2.52
CA GLU A 122 9.72 10.93 -2.06
C GLU A 122 10.71 9.76 -2.02
N GLU A 123 10.25 8.61 -1.51
CA GLU A 123 11.04 7.37 -1.53
C GLU A 123 11.43 6.94 -2.95
N TYR A 124 10.53 7.08 -3.92
CA TYR A 124 10.80 6.80 -5.33
C TYR A 124 11.83 7.77 -5.91
N LEU A 125 11.67 9.08 -5.66
CA LEU A 125 12.57 10.11 -6.15
C LEU A 125 13.99 9.92 -5.61
N TYR A 126 14.16 9.53 -4.35
CA TYR A 126 15.48 9.17 -3.82
C TYR A 126 16.14 8.02 -4.61
N GLY A 127 15.36 7.06 -5.10
CA GLY A 127 15.86 5.98 -5.93
C GLY A 127 16.32 6.46 -7.30
N VAL A 128 15.52 7.30 -7.95
CA VAL A 128 15.84 7.86 -9.28
C VAL A 128 17.04 8.80 -9.22
N LEU A 129 17.07 9.72 -8.24
CA LEU A 129 18.14 10.71 -8.12
C LEU A 129 19.50 10.05 -7.88
N LYS A 130 19.56 8.96 -7.13
CA LYS A 130 20.82 8.20 -6.95
C LYS A 130 21.38 7.62 -8.25
N MET A 131 20.54 7.42 -9.27
CA MET A 131 20.95 6.88 -10.56
C MET A 131 21.33 7.96 -11.58
N GLU A 132 20.91 9.21 -11.36
CA GLU A 132 21.13 10.34 -12.28
C GLU A 132 22.29 11.25 -11.86
N VAL A 133 22.81 11.10 -10.63
CA VAL A 133 23.97 11.85 -10.15
C VAL A 133 25.24 11.03 -10.44
N ASP A 134 25.98 11.42 -11.47
CA ASP A 134 27.37 11.01 -11.64
C ASP A 134 28.18 11.59 -10.45
N PRO A 135 28.98 10.80 -9.72
CA PRO A 135 29.67 11.27 -8.51
C PRO A 135 30.84 12.24 -8.76
N GLU A 136 30.86 12.94 -9.90
CA GLU A 136 31.89 13.94 -10.26
C GLU A 136 31.41 15.39 -10.06
#